data_AF-A0A260LYZ6-F1
#
_entry.id   AF-A0A260LYZ6-F1
#
_cell.length_a   1.000
_cell.length_b   1.000
_cell.length_c   1.000
_cell.angle_alpha   90.00
_cell.angle_beta   90.00
_cell.angle_gamma   90.00
#
_symmetry.space_group_name_H-M   'P 1'
#
loop_
_entity.id
_entity.type
_entity.pdbx_description
1 polymer ?
#
loop_
_entity_poly.entity_id
_entity_poly.type
_entity_poly.pdbx_seq_one_letter_code
_entity_poly.pdbx_strand_id
1 'polypeptide(L)'
;MSATDETIYAVSGQDWDDVVELARGSTTERIVVNMGPQHPSTHGVLRLILEIEGETVTEARCGIGYLHTGIEKNLEYRNWTQGVTFVTRMDYLSPFFNETAYCLGVEKLLDITDDIPERATVIRVMLMELNRISSHLVALATGGMELGAVTAMLFGFRERELILDVFEAITGLRMNHAYIRPGGLSQDLPADAIDKVRELLRVLPGRLRDLELMLNDNPIWKARTENVGYLDLTGCMALGVTGPVLRSTGLPYDLRRSDPYCGYENYEFDVVTDTGSDCYGRYLIRVEEMKESLKIVEQTLDRLRPGPVVIDDKKIAWPAELVSGPDGLGNSQDHVRTIMDTSMESLIHHFKLVTEGMRVPAGQVLSTVESPRGELGVHIVSDGGTRPYRVHFRDPSFTNLQAVAAMCEGGMISDVIAAVASIDPVMGGVDR
;
A
#
# COMPACT_ATOMS: atom_id res chain seq x y z
N MET A 1 -14.91 30.22 -38.32
CA MET A 1 -14.06 29.01 -38.25
C MET A 1 -14.98 27.88 -37.87
N SER A 2 -15.13 26.91 -38.77
CA SER A 2 -16.12 25.84 -38.69
C SER A 2 -15.93 25.01 -37.43
N ALA A 3 -17.02 24.81 -36.69
CA ALA A 3 -17.14 23.65 -35.82
C ALA A 3 -17.06 22.42 -36.73
N THR A 4 -15.95 21.69 -36.66
CA THR A 4 -15.90 20.32 -37.14
C THR A 4 -16.85 19.51 -36.26
N ASP A 5 -17.90 18.97 -36.86
CA ASP A 5 -18.78 17.97 -36.25
C ASP A 5 -17.91 16.73 -35.94
N GLU A 6 -17.37 16.66 -34.73
CA GLU A 6 -16.72 15.44 -34.23
C GLU A 6 -17.81 14.44 -33.87
N THR A 7 -18.01 13.45 -34.73
CA THR A 7 -18.92 12.34 -34.45
C THR A 7 -18.29 11.45 -33.38
N ILE A 8 -18.82 11.52 -32.16
CA ILE A 8 -18.38 10.69 -31.03
C ILE A 8 -19.15 9.37 -31.06
N TYR A 9 -18.45 8.26 -31.27
CA TYR A 9 -19.02 6.92 -31.28
C TYR A 9 -18.83 6.26 -29.90
N ALA A 10 -19.93 6.07 -29.16
CA ALA A 10 -19.92 5.42 -27.85
C ALA A 10 -20.28 3.93 -28.00
N VAL A 11 -19.37 3.04 -27.61
CA VAL A 11 -19.58 1.58 -27.68
C VAL A 11 -20.20 1.08 -26.37
N SER A 12 -21.41 0.49 -26.46
CA SER A 12 -22.00 -0.35 -25.41
C SER A 12 -22.79 -1.51 -26.06
N GLY A 13 -22.42 -2.77 -25.78
CA GLY A 13 -23.13 -3.95 -26.30
C GLY A 13 -22.36 -4.78 -27.34
N GLN A 14 -23.00 -5.83 -27.87
CA GLN A 14 -22.43 -6.81 -28.81
C GLN A 14 -22.64 -6.46 -30.30
N ASP A 15 -22.90 -5.19 -30.64
CA ASP A 15 -23.15 -4.78 -32.04
C ASP A 15 -21.86 -4.38 -32.76
N TRP A 16 -21.02 -5.36 -33.06
CA TRP A 16 -19.75 -5.18 -33.76
C TRP A 16 -19.93 -4.85 -35.25
N ASP A 17 -21.01 -5.32 -35.87
CA ASP A 17 -21.24 -5.17 -37.31
C ASP A 17 -21.62 -3.73 -37.70
N ASP A 18 -22.40 -3.04 -36.86
CA ASP A 18 -22.83 -1.65 -37.11
C ASP A 18 -21.66 -0.64 -36.97
N VAL A 19 -20.71 -0.93 -36.08
CA VAL A 19 -19.50 -0.10 -35.87
C VAL A 19 -18.56 -0.21 -37.09
N VAL A 20 -18.44 -1.40 -37.67
CA VAL A 20 -17.58 -1.65 -38.84
C VAL A 20 -18.14 -1.00 -40.11
N GLU A 21 -19.46 -0.96 -40.29
CA GLU A 21 -20.07 -0.24 -41.42
C GLU A 21 -19.93 1.29 -41.29
N LEU A 22 -20.01 1.84 -40.08
CA LEU A 22 -19.92 3.29 -39.84
C LEU A 22 -18.48 3.82 -39.88
N ALA A 23 -17.49 3.04 -39.43
CA ALA A 23 -16.06 3.41 -39.52
C ALA A 23 -15.61 3.62 -40.98
N ARG A 24 -16.18 2.87 -41.94
CA ARG A 24 -15.89 2.99 -43.38
C ARG A 24 -16.29 4.34 -43.99
N GLY A 25 -17.11 5.16 -43.31
CA GLY A 25 -17.61 6.44 -43.81
C GLY A 25 -16.85 7.68 -43.35
N SER A 26 -15.94 7.56 -42.38
CA SER A 26 -15.19 8.67 -41.77
C SER A 26 -13.73 8.65 -42.22
N THR A 27 -13.16 9.80 -42.60
CA THR A 27 -11.72 9.93 -42.89
C THR A 27 -10.83 9.93 -41.64
N THR A 28 -11.43 9.92 -40.44
CA THR A 28 -10.74 9.82 -39.14
C THR A 28 -11.38 8.71 -38.33
N GLU A 29 -10.71 7.55 -38.24
CA GLU A 29 -11.17 6.34 -37.53
C GLU A 29 -10.86 6.43 -36.03
N ARG A 30 -11.40 7.44 -35.34
CA ARG A 30 -11.27 7.54 -33.87
C ARG A 30 -12.40 6.78 -33.19
N ILE A 31 -12.04 5.82 -32.35
CA ILE A 31 -12.97 5.03 -31.54
C ILE A 31 -12.72 5.33 -30.07
N VAL A 32 -13.80 5.56 -29.31
CA VAL A 32 -13.70 5.70 -27.86
C VAL A 32 -14.05 4.36 -27.22
N VAL A 33 -13.07 3.71 -26.60
CA VAL A 33 -13.22 2.44 -25.90
C VAL A 33 -13.26 2.70 -24.39
N ASN A 34 -14.34 2.24 -23.76
CA ASN A 34 -14.43 2.22 -22.30
C ASN A 34 -13.96 0.85 -21.79
N MET A 35 -12.80 0.84 -21.13
CA MET A 35 -12.26 -0.34 -20.47
C MET A 35 -12.53 -0.24 -18.96
N GLY A 36 -13.40 -1.09 -18.45
CA GLY A 36 -13.91 -1.00 -17.07
C GLY A 36 -15.26 -0.25 -16.97
N PRO A 37 -15.80 -0.04 -15.76
CA PRO A 37 -15.18 -0.26 -14.45
C PRO A 37 -15.06 -1.74 -14.04
N GLN A 38 -15.76 -2.64 -14.74
CA GLN A 38 -15.66 -4.08 -14.54
C GLN A 38 -14.85 -4.71 -15.69
N HIS A 39 -13.56 -4.90 -15.45
CA HIS A 39 -12.66 -5.61 -16.37
C HIS A 39 -11.58 -6.37 -15.57
N PRO A 40 -11.15 -7.57 -15.98
CA PRO A 40 -10.13 -8.33 -15.23
C PRO A 40 -8.81 -7.57 -15.05
N SER A 41 -8.42 -6.76 -16.03
CA SER A 41 -7.17 -5.99 -16.04
C SER A 41 -7.26 -4.57 -15.43
N THR A 42 -8.35 -4.25 -14.73
CA THR A 42 -8.51 -2.94 -14.06
C THR A 42 -8.44 -3.05 -12.53
N HIS A 43 -8.02 -4.23 -12.01
CA HIS A 43 -7.85 -4.59 -10.59
C HIS A 43 -8.66 -3.75 -9.61
N GLY A 44 -9.96 -4.05 -9.56
CA GLY A 44 -10.94 -3.27 -8.82
C GLY A 44 -11.88 -2.54 -9.78
N VAL A 45 -12.16 -1.28 -9.46
CA VAL A 45 -13.18 -0.46 -10.15
C VAL A 45 -12.55 0.77 -10.80
N LEU A 46 -11.63 0.54 -11.74
CA LEU A 46 -11.04 1.59 -12.56
C LEU A 46 -11.71 1.62 -13.94
N ARG A 47 -12.12 2.81 -14.40
CA ARG A 47 -12.60 3.02 -15.76
C ARG A 47 -11.52 3.75 -16.57
N LEU A 48 -10.95 3.10 -17.57
CA LEU A 48 -10.06 3.73 -18.53
C LEU A 48 -10.87 4.09 -19.79
N ILE A 49 -10.89 5.38 -20.11
CA ILE A 49 -11.49 5.90 -21.34
C ILE A 49 -10.34 6.09 -22.31
N LEU A 50 -10.29 5.26 -23.34
CA LEU A 50 -9.22 5.25 -24.34
C LEU A 50 -9.77 5.78 -25.66
N GLU A 51 -9.14 6.79 -26.23
CA GLU A 51 -9.36 7.19 -27.62
C GLU A 51 -8.31 6.50 -28.48
N ILE A 52 -8.75 5.67 -29.41
CA ILE A 52 -7.88 4.83 -30.24
C ILE A 52 -8.05 5.14 -31.72
N GLU A 53 -6.97 5.03 -32.47
CA GLU A 53 -6.94 5.04 -33.93
C GLU A 53 -6.34 3.70 -34.40
N GLY A 54 -7.19 2.82 -34.92
CA GLY A 54 -6.83 1.41 -35.13
C GLY A 54 -6.50 0.72 -33.79
N GLU A 55 -5.24 0.30 -33.62
CA GLU A 55 -4.73 -0.33 -32.38
C GLU A 55 -3.91 0.64 -31.51
N THR A 56 -3.66 1.87 -31.98
CA THR A 56 -2.81 2.85 -31.28
C THR A 56 -3.66 3.75 -30.39
N VAL A 57 -3.23 3.92 -29.15
CA VAL A 57 -3.88 4.81 -28.18
C VAL A 57 -3.44 6.25 -28.42
N THR A 58 -4.40 7.13 -28.68
CA THR A 58 -4.16 8.57 -28.90
C THR A 58 -4.34 9.40 -27.63
N GLU A 59 -5.28 9.02 -26.77
CA GLU A 59 -5.51 9.64 -25.47
C GLU A 59 -5.99 8.58 -24.47
N ALA A 60 -5.54 8.68 -23.22
CA ALA A 60 -5.99 7.82 -22.13
C ALA A 60 -6.41 8.64 -20.91
N ARG A 61 -7.65 8.46 -20.44
CA ARG A 61 -8.19 9.12 -19.24
C ARG A 61 -8.63 8.10 -18.19
N CYS A 62 -8.23 8.32 -16.94
CA CYS A 62 -8.65 7.51 -15.80
C CYS A 62 -9.91 8.11 -15.15
N GLY A 63 -11.03 7.39 -15.24
CA GLY A 63 -12.22 7.60 -14.43
C GLY A 63 -12.11 6.86 -13.09
N ILE A 64 -12.06 7.64 -12.02
CA ILE A 64 -11.92 7.17 -10.62
C ILE A 64 -13.16 7.60 -9.80
N GLY A 65 -13.24 7.17 -8.54
CA GLY A 65 -14.31 7.52 -7.59
C GLY A 65 -15.37 6.45 -7.39
N TYR A 66 -15.26 5.30 -8.04
CA TYR A 66 -16.22 4.20 -7.93
C TYR A 66 -16.14 3.47 -6.57
N LEU A 67 -14.99 3.54 -5.90
CA LEU A 67 -14.79 2.97 -4.56
C LEU A 67 -14.81 4.04 -3.46
N HIS A 68 -15.26 5.26 -3.77
CA HIS A 68 -15.25 6.36 -2.81
C HIS A 68 -16.24 6.16 -1.67
N THR A 69 -15.70 6.01 -0.46
CA THR A 69 -16.48 5.76 0.76
C THR A 69 -16.41 6.92 1.76
N GLY A 70 -15.66 7.99 1.43
CA GLY A 70 -15.47 9.15 2.29
C GLY A 70 -14.76 8.78 3.60
N ILE A 71 -13.71 7.96 3.53
CA ILE A 71 -12.98 7.50 4.72
C ILE A 71 -12.35 8.68 5.44
N GLU A 72 -11.76 9.63 4.71
CA GLU A 72 -11.19 10.86 5.31
C GLU A 72 -12.25 11.64 6.09
N LYS A 73 -13.48 11.73 5.56
CA LYS A 73 -14.59 12.40 6.26
C LYS A 73 -15.05 11.62 7.48
N ASN A 74 -15.06 10.29 7.41
CA ASN A 74 -15.39 9.45 8.55
C ASN A 74 -14.37 9.63 9.70
N LEU A 75 -13.08 9.81 9.39
CA LEU A 75 -12.04 10.03 10.40
C LEU A 75 -12.33 11.26 11.28
N GLU A 76 -12.85 12.34 10.71
CA GLU A 76 -13.21 13.57 11.46
C GLU A 76 -14.27 13.31 12.57
N TYR A 77 -15.09 12.27 12.43
CA TYR A 77 -16.12 11.91 13.40
C TYR A 77 -15.68 10.82 14.40
N ARG A 78 -14.49 10.25 14.23
CA ARG A 78 -13.95 9.17 15.07
C ARG A 78 -12.88 9.71 16.01
N ASN A 79 -12.66 9.01 17.12
CA ASN A 79 -11.55 9.35 18.00
C ASN A 79 -10.22 8.88 17.37
N TRP A 80 -9.10 9.41 17.88
CA TRP A 80 -7.75 9.12 17.35
C TRP A 80 -7.45 7.62 17.26
N THR A 81 -7.83 6.83 18.27
CA THR A 81 -7.60 5.38 18.31
C THR A 81 -8.50 4.60 17.34
N GLN A 82 -9.76 5.00 17.21
CA GLN A 82 -10.70 4.43 16.24
C GLN A 82 -10.26 4.74 14.80
N GLY A 83 -9.59 5.87 14.56
CA GLY A 83 -9.08 6.23 13.24
C GLY A 83 -8.20 5.15 12.61
N VAL A 84 -7.41 4.44 13.41
CA VAL A 84 -6.56 3.32 12.96
C VAL A 84 -7.37 2.25 12.21
N THR A 85 -8.57 1.92 12.70
CA THR A 85 -9.44 0.89 12.10
C THR A 85 -10.01 1.28 10.73
N PHE A 86 -9.96 2.57 10.39
CA PHE A 86 -10.36 3.09 9.09
C PHE A 86 -9.17 3.17 8.13
N VAL A 87 -8.03 3.70 8.59
CA VAL A 87 -6.85 3.89 7.73
C VAL A 87 -6.25 2.57 7.24
N THR A 88 -6.35 1.49 8.02
CA THR A 88 -5.95 0.13 7.58
C THR A 88 -6.66 -0.34 6.30
N ARG A 89 -7.84 0.22 5.98
CA ARG A 89 -8.67 -0.19 4.84
C ARG A 89 -8.42 0.62 3.58
N MET A 90 -7.67 1.72 3.68
CA MET A 90 -7.39 2.60 2.52
C MET A 90 -6.59 1.83 1.46
N ASP A 91 -5.43 1.30 1.83
CA ASP A 91 -4.72 0.28 1.04
C ASP A 91 -4.80 -1.06 1.76
N TYR A 92 -5.63 -1.96 1.23
CA TYR A 92 -5.84 -3.30 1.78
C TYR A 92 -4.70 -4.29 1.46
N LEU A 93 -3.73 -3.90 0.62
CA LEU A 93 -2.50 -4.67 0.38
C LEU A 93 -1.37 -4.18 1.27
N SER A 94 -1.38 -2.91 1.67
CA SER A 94 -0.38 -2.31 2.55
C SER A 94 -0.90 -1.68 3.87
N PRO A 95 -1.72 -2.41 4.65
CA PRO A 95 -2.40 -1.88 5.85
C PRO A 95 -1.43 -1.33 6.89
N PHE A 96 -0.33 -2.05 7.20
CA PHE A 96 0.64 -1.62 8.22
C PHE A 96 1.33 -0.30 7.88
N PHE A 97 1.50 0.02 6.59
CA PHE A 97 2.09 1.29 6.17
C PHE A 97 1.13 2.45 6.44
N ASN A 98 -0.16 2.28 6.15
CA ASN A 98 -1.19 3.28 6.47
C ASN A 98 -1.35 3.49 7.97
N GLU A 99 -1.38 2.40 8.74
CA GLU A 99 -1.43 2.48 10.21
C GLU A 99 -0.20 3.22 10.75
N THR A 100 1.00 2.87 10.28
CA THR A 100 2.25 3.51 10.72
C THR A 100 2.30 4.97 10.35
N ALA A 101 1.99 5.35 9.11
CA ALA A 101 2.03 6.74 8.67
C ALA A 101 1.08 7.63 9.48
N TYR A 102 -0.12 7.12 9.77
CA TYR A 102 -1.09 7.79 10.66
C TYR A 102 -0.58 7.87 12.10
N CYS A 103 -0.10 6.77 12.68
CA CYS A 103 0.35 6.74 14.07
C CYS A 103 1.57 7.63 14.30
N LEU A 104 2.54 7.64 13.38
CA LEU A 104 3.70 8.55 13.43
C LEU A 104 3.26 10.02 13.39
N GLY A 105 2.23 10.36 12.59
CA GLY A 105 1.68 11.71 12.57
C GLY A 105 1.03 12.10 13.91
N VAL A 106 0.29 11.19 14.53
CA VAL A 106 -0.33 11.41 15.84
C VAL A 106 0.73 11.48 16.95
N GLU A 107 1.76 10.64 16.89
CA GLU A 107 2.89 10.62 17.84
C GLU A 107 3.71 11.91 17.77
N LYS A 108 3.93 12.46 16.57
CA LYS A 108 4.55 13.78 16.37
C LYS A 108 3.69 14.93 16.92
N LEU A 109 2.36 14.87 16.79
CA LEU A 109 1.47 15.89 17.38
C LEU A 109 1.41 15.83 18.91
N LEU A 110 1.61 14.64 19.48
CA LEU A 110 1.67 14.43 20.93
C LEU A 110 3.05 14.72 21.52
N ASP A 111 4.08 14.92 20.70
CA ASP A 111 5.49 15.09 21.12
C ASP A 111 6.04 13.88 21.91
N ILE A 112 5.62 12.66 21.52
CA ILE A 112 6.03 11.38 22.17
C ILE A 112 6.89 10.51 21.26
N THR A 113 7.42 11.04 20.16
CA THR A 113 8.16 10.23 19.17
C THR A 113 9.38 9.53 19.78
N ASP A 114 10.08 10.20 20.71
CA ASP A 114 11.27 9.66 21.39
C ASP A 114 10.92 8.71 22.55
N ASP A 115 9.67 8.75 23.04
CA ASP A 115 9.20 7.93 24.14
C ASP A 115 8.74 6.53 23.69
N ILE A 116 8.65 6.30 22.38
CA ILE A 116 8.21 5.02 21.82
C ILE A 116 9.27 3.95 22.12
N PRO A 117 8.90 2.82 22.75
CA PRO A 117 9.85 1.76 23.04
C PRO A 117 10.53 1.20 21.78
N GLU A 118 11.84 0.95 21.86
CA GLU A 118 12.64 0.38 20.77
C GLU A 118 12.01 -0.92 20.22
N ARG A 119 11.48 -1.77 21.12
CA ARG A 119 10.82 -3.02 20.73
C ARG A 119 9.61 -2.79 19.83
N ALA A 120 8.77 -1.79 20.12
CA ALA A 120 7.62 -1.45 19.30
C ALA A 120 8.06 -1.01 17.90
N THR A 121 9.10 -0.19 17.84
CA THR A 121 9.70 0.31 16.60
C THR A 121 10.26 -0.83 15.73
N VAL A 122 11.02 -1.76 16.33
CA VAL A 122 11.57 -2.94 15.63
C VAL A 122 10.44 -3.83 15.07
N ILE A 123 9.38 -4.05 15.84
CA ILE A 123 8.22 -4.84 15.37
C ILE A 123 7.48 -4.13 14.23
N ARG A 124 7.32 -2.80 14.29
CA ARG A 124 6.74 -2.01 13.19
C ARG A 124 7.53 -2.21 11.90
N VAL A 125 8.86 -2.09 11.95
CA VAL A 125 9.73 -2.33 10.78
C VAL A 125 9.59 -3.74 10.24
N MET A 126 9.63 -4.76 11.12
CA MET A 126 9.46 -6.16 10.73
C MET A 126 8.13 -6.40 10.00
N LEU A 127 7.01 -5.89 10.54
CA LEU A 127 5.69 -6.03 9.94
C LEU A 127 5.57 -5.26 8.62
N MET A 128 6.10 -4.04 8.55
CA MET A 128 6.12 -3.25 7.32
C MET A 128 6.90 -3.95 6.20
N GLU A 129 8.09 -4.50 6.48
CA GLU A 129 8.89 -5.17 5.44
C GLU A 129 8.30 -6.53 5.01
N LEU A 130 7.73 -7.31 5.94
CA LEU A 130 6.93 -8.49 5.57
C LEU A 130 5.73 -8.11 4.69
N ASN A 131 5.09 -6.98 4.99
CA ASN A 131 3.99 -6.50 4.20
C ASN A 131 4.46 -5.96 2.83
N ARG A 132 5.66 -5.37 2.74
CA ARG A 132 6.24 -4.98 1.45
C ARG A 132 6.39 -6.17 0.52
N ILE A 133 6.92 -7.28 1.04
CA ILE A 133 7.01 -8.55 0.30
C ILE A 133 5.62 -9.03 -0.12
N SER A 134 4.65 -9.07 0.80
CA SER A 134 3.26 -9.47 0.50
C SER A 134 2.64 -8.61 -0.62
N SER A 135 2.85 -7.30 -0.58
CA SER A 135 2.33 -6.37 -1.59
C SER A 135 2.99 -6.56 -2.95
N HIS A 136 4.32 -6.72 -3.01
CA HIS A 136 5.02 -7.00 -4.26
C HIS A 136 4.65 -8.35 -4.85
N LEU A 137 4.45 -9.38 -4.03
CA LEU A 137 3.96 -10.68 -4.50
C LEU A 137 2.59 -10.57 -5.19
N VAL A 138 1.67 -9.73 -4.67
CA VAL A 138 0.40 -9.47 -5.37
C VAL A 138 0.64 -8.74 -6.68
N ALA A 139 1.46 -7.68 -6.69
CA ALA A 139 1.78 -6.93 -7.90
C ALA A 139 2.30 -7.83 -9.03
N LEU A 140 3.20 -8.76 -8.68
CA LEU A 140 3.76 -9.74 -9.60
C LEU A 140 2.73 -10.81 -10.01
N ALA A 141 1.91 -11.28 -9.07
CA ALA A 141 0.88 -12.27 -9.32
C ALA A 141 -0.18 -11.74 -10.30
N THR A 142 -0.71 -10.56 -10.03
CA THR A 142 -1.78 -9.94 -10.79
C THR A 142 -1.28 -9.40 -12.14
N GLY A 143 -0.12 -8.72 -12.15
CA GLY A 143 0.53 -8.29 -13.39
C GLY A 143 0.95 -9.47 -14.27
N GLY A 144 1.39 -10.57 -13.65
CA GLY A 144 1.63 -11.85 -14.31
C GLY A 144 0.38 -12.38 -15.00
N MET A 145 -0.74 -12.46 -14.28
CA MET A 145 -2.02 -12.92 -14.83
C MET A 145 -2.51 -12.06 -16.00
N GLU A 146 -2.40 -10.74 -15.90
CA GLU A 146 -2.81 -9.80 -16.95
C GLU A 146 -2.03 -9.95 -18.25
N LEU A 147 -0.75 -10.33 -18.15
CA LEU A 147 0.11 -10.61 -19.29
C LEU A 147 0.03 -12.08 -19.73
N GLY A 148 -0.79 -12.91 -19.08
CA GLY A 148 -1.08 -14.30 -19.44
C GLY A 148 -0.32 -15.36 -18.63
N ALA A 149 0.53 -14.98 -17.67
CA ALA A 149 1.32 -15.87 -16.83
C ALA A 149 0.55 -16.33 -15.57
N VAL A 150 -0.38 -17.26 -15.74
CA VAL A 150 -1.21 -17.78 -14.63
C VAL A 150 -0.40 -18.49 -13.54
N THR A 151 0.70 -19.16 -13.90
CA THR A 151 1.55 -19.84 -12.91
C THR A 151 2.24 -18.86 -11.95
N ALA A 152 2.64 -17.68 -12.44
CA ALA A 152 3.20 -16.63 -11.60
C ALA A 152 2.18 -16.15 -10.55
N MET A 153 0.90 -16.05 -10.93
CA MET A 153 -0.19 -15.72 -10.01
C MET A 153 -0.33 -16.76 -8.88
N LEU A 154 -0.38 -18.05 -9.24
CA LEU A 154 -0.54 -19.13 -8.26
C LEU A 154 0.64 -19.19 -7.28
N PHE A 155 1.86 -18.99 -7.77
CA PHE A 155 3.04 -18.95 -6.92
C PHE A 155 3.01 -17.70 -6.03
N GLY A 156 2.79 -16.51 -6.58
CA GLY A 156 2.72 -15.28 -5.78
C GLY A 156 1.69 -15.35 -4.65
N PHE A 157 0.50 -15.92 -4.90
CA PHE A 157 -0.52 -16.10 -3.86
C PHE A 157 -0.20 -17.20 -2.85
N ARG A 158 0.42 -18.31 -3.28
CA ARG A 158 0.90 -19.34 -2.35
C ARG A 158 1.94 -18.76 -1.39
N GLU A 159 2.87 -17.95 -1.89
CA GLU A 159 3.95 -17.44 -1.03
C GLU A 159 3.40 -16.34 -0.11
N ARG A 160 2.46 -15.54 -0.61
CA ARG A 160 1.71 -14.56 0.18
C ARG A 160 0.96 -15.21 1.34
N GLU A 161 0.35 -16.39 1.12
CA GLU A 161 -0.40 -17.09 2.16
C GLU A 161 0.46 -17.40 3.39
N LEU A 162 1.73 -17.77 3.17
CA LEU A 162 2.68 -17.99 4.27
C LEU A 162 2.93 -16.73 5.11
N ILE A 163 2.95 -15.56 4.46
CA ILE A 163 3.09 -14.27 5.16
C ILE A 163 1.80 -13.94 5.91
N LEU A 164 0.64 -14.19 5.31
CA LEU A 164 -0.65 -13.94 5.96
C LEU A 164 -0.86 -14.85 7.19
N ASP A 165 -0.36 -16.08 7.18
CA ASP A 165 -0.40 -16.97 8.35
C ASP A 165 0.44 -16.43 9.52
N VAL A 166 1.56 -15.75 9.21
CA VAL A 166 2.35 -15.03 10.21
C VAL A 166 1.58 -13.81 10.74
N PHE A 167 0.92 -13.04 9.87
CA PHE A 167 0.10 -11.91 10.31
C PHE A 167 -1.10 -12.34 11.16
N GLU A 168 -1.75 -13.45 10.81
CA GLU A 168 -2.82 -14.03 11.61
C GLU A 168 -2.31 -14.48 12.97
N ALA A 169 -1.15 -15.12 13.04
CA ALA A 169 -0.55 -15.50 14.31
C ALA A 169 -0.26 -14.27 15.21
N ILE A 170 0.26 -13.18 14.64
CA ILE A 170 0.66 -11.98 15.41
C ILE A 170 -0.55 -11.11 15.80
N THR A 171 -1.44 -10.86 14.85
CA THR A 171 -2.50 -9.85 14.97
C THR A 171 -3.90 -10.46 15.12
N GLY A 172 -4.05 -11.77 14.95
CA GLY A 172 -5.33 -12.49 14.91
C GLY A 172 -6.16 -12.23 13.65
N LEU A 173 -5.67 -11.43 12.70
CA LEU A 173 -6.37 -11.02 11.48
C LEU A 173 -5.46 -11.19 10.26
N ARG A 174 -6.05 -11.45 9.10
CA ARG A 174 -5.30 -11.69 7.85
C ARG A 174 -5.09 -10.46 6.96
N MET A 175 -5.86 -9.38 7.12
CA MET A 175 -5.75 -8.19 6.25
C MET A 175 -5.91 -6.86 6.99
N ASN A 176 -6.99 -6.67 7.74
CA ASN A 176 -7.24 -5.39 8.42
C ASN A 176 -6.85 -5.53 9.89
N HIS A 177 -5.62 -5.15 10.25
CA HIS A 177 -5.01 -5.56 11.51
C HIS A 177 -5.34 -4.62 12.68
N ALA A 178 -5.35 -3.30 12.45
CA ALA A 178 -5.46 -2.28 13.49
C ALA A 178 -4.52 -2.52 14.68
N TYR A 179 -3.31 -3.01 14.36
CA TYR A 179 -2.32 -3.51 15.30
C TYR A 179 -1.37 -2.40 15.74
N ILE A 180 -0.96 -1.53 14.81
CA ILE A 180 -0.15 -0.37 15.11
C ILE A 180 -1.08 0.74 15.59
N ARG A 181 -0.84 1.24 16.80
CA ARG A 181 -1.68 2.25 17.44
C ARG A 181 -0.86 3.46 17.88
N PRO A 182 -1.47 4.65 18.04
CA PRO A 182 -0.75 5.79 18.60
C PRO A 182 -0.15 5.43 19.96
N GLY A 183 1.16 5.60 20.11
CA GLY A 183 1.89 5.27 21.34
C GLY A 183 2.43 3.84 21.41
N GLY A 184 2.42 3.07 20.32
CA GLY A 184 3.09 1.77 20.25
C GLY A 184 2.33 0.72 19.44
N LEU A 185 2.11 -0.44 20.05
CA LEU A 185 1.38 -1.57 19.47
C LEU A 185 0.15 -1.92 20.32
N SER A 186 -0.81 -2.64 19.74
CA SER A 186 -1.98 -3.12 20.49
C SER A 186 -1.66 -4.23 21.50
N GLN A 187 -0.70 -5.10 21.15
CA GLN A 187 -0.25 -6.24 21.95
C GLN A 187 1.17 -6.62 21.54
N ASP A 188 1.91 -7.34 22.40
CA ASP A 188 3.23 -7.87 22.03
C ASP A 188 3.10 -9.10 21.12
N LEU A 189 4.21 -9.52 20.53
CA LEU A 189 4.32 -10.75 19.74
C LEU A 189 4.01 -11.97 20.62
N PRO A 190 3.23 -12.95 20.12
CA PRO A 190 3.08 -14.23 20.80
C PRO A 190 4.40 -15.01 20.78
N ALA A 191 4.54 -15.97 21.70
CA ALA A 191 5.78 -16.70 21.91
C ALA A 191 6.27 -17.47 20.66
N ASP A 192 5.35 -17.93 19.81
CA ASP A 192 5.62 -18.69 18.60
C ASP A 192 5.85 -17.82 17.35
N ALA A 193 5.56 -16.52 17.40
CA ALA A 193 5.70 -15.63 16.24
C ALA A 193 7.14 -15.59 15.71
N ILE A 194 8.14 -15.53 16.60
CA ILE A 194 9.55 -15.45 16.20
C ILE A 194 9.96 -16.70 15.43
N ASP A 195 9.53 -17.87 15.86
CA ASP A 195 9.87 -19.14 15.19
C ASP A 195 9.18 -19.26 13.84
N LYS A 196 7.93 -18.81 13.72
CA LYS A 196 7.21 -18.73 12.43
C LYS A 196 7.89 -17.78 11.45
N VAL A 197 8.34 -16.60 11.90
CA VAL A 197 9.07 -15.66 11.03
C VAL A 197 10.41 -16.27 10.60
N ARG A 198 11.13 -16.98 11.48
CA ARG A 198 12.36 -17.68 11.12
C ARG A 198 12.14 -18.80 10.11
N GLU A 199 11.04 -19.55 10.22
CA GLU A 199 10.67 -20.55 9.22
C GLU A 199 10.39 -19.90 7.87
N LEU A 200 9.65 -18.78 7.87
CA LEU A 200 9.36 -18.01 6.67
C LEU A 200 10.64 -17.53 5.97
N LEU A 201 11.62 -17.00 6.73
CA LEU A 201 12.92 -16.58 6.20
C LEU A 201 13.73 -17.72 5.57
N ARG A 202 13.53 -18.98 5.99
CA ARG A 202 14.19 -20.14 5.38
C ARG A 202 13.53 -20.54 4.05
N VAL A 203 12.21 -20.38 3.94
CA VAL A 203 11.43 -20.89 2.79
C VAL A 203 11.33 -19.85 1.68
N LEU A 204 11.06 -18.58 2.01
CA LEU A 204 10.80 -17.51 1.03
C LEU A 204 11.91 -17.31 0.00
N PRO A 205 13.22 -17.31 0.33
CA PRO A 205 14.28 -17.09 -0.67
C PRO A 205 14.26 -18.11 -1.80
N GLY A 206 13.97 -19.39 -1.48
CA GLY A 206 13.84 -20.44 -2.50
C GLY A 206 12.62 -20.21 -3.40
N ARG A 207 11.50 -19.76 -2.82
CA ARG A 207 10.26 -19.46 -3.54
C ARG A 207 10.38 -18.25 -4.45
N LEU A 208 11.02 -17.19 -3.98
CA LEU A 208 11.29 -16.00 -4.80
C LEU A 208 12.21 -16.34 -5.97
N ARG A 209 13.22 -17.19 -5.75
CA ARG A 209 14.08 -17.68 -6.84
C ARG A 209 13.30 -18.45 -7.91
N ASP A 210 12.32 -19.26 -7.52
CA ASP A 210 11.47 -19.97 -8.48
C ASP A 210 10.66 -19.00 -9.36
N LEU A 211 10.15 -17.90 -8.77
CA LEU A 211 9.45 -16.83 -9.50
C LEU A 211 10.39 -16.08 -10.45
N GLU A 212 11.61 -15.75 -10.00
CA GLU A 212 12.63 -15.11 -10.83
C GLU A 212 13.02 -15.95 -12.04
N LEU A 213 13.29 -17.24 -11.84
CA LEU A 213 13.65 -18.15 -12.92
C LEU A 213 12.54 -18.27 -13.98
N MET A 214 11.29 -18.06 -13.59
CA MET A 214 10.14 -18.13 -14.50
C MET A 214 9.95 -16.86 -15.34
N LEU A 215 10.26 -15.69 -14.78
CA LEU A 215 9.89 -14.39 -15.36
C LEU A 215 11.09 -13.57 -15.83
N ASN A 216 12.20 -13.52 -15.09
CA ASN A 216 13.33 -12.62 -15.36
C ASN A 216 13.87 -12.79 -16.78
N ASP A 217 14.15 -14.03 -17.19
CA ASP A 217 14.74 -14.36 -18.49
C ASP A 217 13.75 -14.88 -19.53
N ASN A 218 12.46 -14.75 -19.27
CA ASN A 218 11.42 -15.18 -20.19
C ASN A 218 11.35 -14.20 -21.39
N PRO A 219 11.56 -14.66 -22.64
CA PRO A 219 11.53 -13.79 -23.81
C PRO A 219 10.19 -13.10 -24.04
N ILE A 220 9.08 -13.77 -23.72
CA ILE A 220 7.72 -13.21 -23.88
C ILE A 220 7.50 -12.13 -22.82
N TRP A 221 7.95 -12.35 -21.59
CA TRP A 221 7.85 -11.36 -20.52
C TRP A 221 8.63 -10.09 -20.87
N LYS A 222 9.91 -10.24 -21.27
CA LYS A 222 10.74 -9.11 -21.73
C LYS A 222 10.08 -8.39 -22.90
N ALA A 223 9.66 -9.10 -23.94
CA ALA A 223 9.01 -8.49 -25.11
C ALA A 223 7.71 -7.72 -24.79
N ARG A 224 7.03 -8.03 -23.68
CA ARG A 224 5.77 -7.37 -23.26
C ARG A 224 5.97 -6.27 -22.22
N THR A 225 7.17 -6.10 -21.68
CA THR A 225 7.44 -5.16 -20.57
C THR A 225 8.60 -4.21 -20.86
N GLU A 226 9.55 -4.61 -21.69
CA GLU A 226 10.68 -3.81 -22.11
C GLU A 226 10.23 -2.73 -23.10
N ASN A 227 10.61 -1.47 -22.86
CA ASN A 227 10.16 -0.28 -23.60
C ASN A 227 8.64 -0.03 -23.57
N VAL A 228 7.90 -0.67 -22.67
CA VAL A 228 6.46 -0.44 -22.49
C VAL A 228 6.22 0.46 -21.28
N GLY A 229 5.24 1.37 -21.38
CA GLY A 229 4.87 2.28 -20.29
C GLY A 229 6.01 3.22 -19.88
N TYR A 230 6.85 3.62 -20.84
CA TYR A 230 8.05 4.42 -20.61
C TYR A 230 7.71 5.76 -19.95
N LEU A 231 8.42 6.11 -18.89
CA LEU A 231 8.36 7.42 -18.26
C LEU A 231 9.76 7.84 -17.81
N ASP A 232 10.25 8.96 -18.36
CA ASP A 232 11.57 9.49 -18.04
C ASP A 232 11.59 10.23 -16.69
N LEU A 233 12.78 10.56 -16.21
CA LEU A 233 12.96 11.30 -14.95
C LEU A 233 12.21 12.64 -14.97
N THR A 234 12.19 13.34 -16.12
CA THR A 234 11.50 14.63 -16.25
C THR A 234 9.99 14.47 -16.09
N GLY A 235 9.40 13.47 -16.76
CA GLY A 235 7.99 13.13 -16.63
C GLY A 235 7.62 12.72 -15.21
N CYS A 236 8.43 11.86 -14.58
CA CYS A 236 8.24 11.47 -13.19
C CYS A 236 8.24 12.68 -12.24
N MET A 237 9.18 13.61 -12.40
CA MET A 237 9.28 14.83 -11.59
C MET A 237 8.12 15.79 -11.83
N ALA A 238 7.72 15.99 -13.09
CA ALA A 238 6.62 16.89 -13.44
C ALA A 238 5.27 16.42 -12.88
N LEU A 239 5.04 15.11 -12.87
CA LEU A 239 3.83 14.49 -12.35
C LEU A 239 3.91 14.18 -10.84
N GLY A 240 5.07 14.35 -10.19
CA GLY A 240 5.26 14.04 -8.78
C GLY A 240 5.15 12.55 -8.45
N VAL A 241 5.49 11.68 -9.40
CA VAL A 241 5.49 10.22 -9.30
C VAL A 241 6.57 9.76 -8.33
N THR A 242 6.29 8.74 -7.52
CA THR A 242 7.20 8.24 -6.47
C THR A 242 7.33 6.72 -6.46
N GLY A 243 8.23 6.18 -5.62
CA GLY A 243 8.39 4.75 -5.42
C GLY A 243 9.10 4.02 -6.56
N PRO A 244 8.72 2.76 -6.86
CA PRO A 244 9.37 1.96 -7.91
C PRO A 244 9.36 2.61 -9.29
N VAL A 245 8.32 3.40 -9.61
CA VAL A 245 8.23 4.11 -10.89
C VAL A 245 9.32 5.18 -11.00
N LEU A 246 9.54 5.98 -9.95
CA LEU A 246 10.62 6.97 -9.94
C LEU A 246 12.01 6.30 -9.94
N ARG A 247 12.19 5.23 -9.15
CA ARG A 247 13.46 4.49 -9.06
C ARG A 247 13.82 3.75 -10.35
N SER A 248 12.87 3.49 -11.24
CA SER A 248 13.12 2.94 -12.59
C SER A 248 13.81 3.90 -13.54
N THR A 249 13.90 5.20 -13.18
CA THR A 249 14.57 6.24 -13.98
C THR A 249 16.04 6.45 -13.60
N GLY A 250 16.55 5.68 -12.64
CA GLY A 250 17.92 5.74 -12.14
C GLY A 250 18.12 6.67 -10.94
N LEU A 251 17.08 7.33 -10.44
CA LEU A 251 17.16 8.17 -9.24
C LEU A 251 16.99 7.33 -7.96
N PRO A 252 18.00 7.24 -7.07
CA PRO A 252 17.92 6.50 -5.81
C PRO A 252 17.18 7.30 -4.73
N TYR A 253 15.90 7.61 -4.97
CA TYR A 253 15.04 8.28 -3.99
C TYR A 253 14.20 7.27 -3.22
N ASP A 254 14.44 7.17 -1.91
CA ASP A 254 13.73 6.29 -0.98
C ASP A 254 13.70 6.94 0.41
N LEU A 255 12.50 7.15 0.98
CA LEU A 255 12.36 7.81 2.27
C LEU A 255 13.06 7.09 3.41
N ARG A 256 13.23 5.76 3.34
CA ARG A 256 13.90 4.99 4.39
C ARG A 256 15.38 5.36 4.54
N ARG A 257 15.99 5.97 3.50
CA ARG A 257 17.36 6.50 3.54
C ARG A 257 17.40 8.03 3.60
N SER A 258 16.52 8.73 2.88
CA SER A 258 16.55 10.19 2.80
C SER A 258 15.96 10.88 4.03
N ASP A 259 14.86 10.36 4.58
CA ASP A 259 14.22 10.82 5.81
C ASP A 259 13.82 9.61 6.70
N PRO A 260 14.80 8.97 7.36
CA PRO A 260 14.55 7.74 8.10
C PRO A 260 13.53 7.94 9.24
N TYR A 261 12.63 6.97 9.35
CA TYR A 261 11.63 6.87 10.41
C TYR A 261 11.74 5.50 11.09
N CYS A 262 11.13 5.30 12.26
CA CYS A 262 11.10 4.00 12.94
C CYS A 262 12.48 3.30 13.05
N GLY A 263 13.59 4.05 13.14
CA GLY A 263 14.92 3.45 13.26
C GLY A 263 15.48 2.83 11.97
N TYR A 264 14.92 3.10 10.78
CA TYR A 264 15.39 2.59 9.49
C TYR A 264 16.88 2.87 9.24
N GLU A 265 17.43 3.95 9.81
CA GLU A 265 18.85 4.32 9.75
C GLU A 265 19.79 3.29 10.34
N ASN A 266 19.28 2.43 11.22
CA ASN A 266 20.08 1.40 11.85
C ASN A 266 20.20 0.15 10.98
N TYR A 267 19.39 -0.03 9.93
CA TYR A 267 19.38 -1.25 9.13
C TYR A 267 20.25 -1.13 7.88
N GLU A 268 20.90 -2.22 7.50
CA GLU A 268 21.74 -2.27 6.30
C GLU A 268 20.99 -2.87 5.12
N PHE A 269 20.62 -2.05 4.15
CA PHE A 269 19.95 -2.44 2.91
C PHE A 269 20.32 -1.49 1.76
N ASP A 270 20.26 -1.97 0.53
CA ASP A 270 20.57 -1.16 -0.64
C ASP A 270 19.28 -0.64 -1.30
N VAL A 271 19.32 0.60 -1.79
CA VAL A 271 18.20 1.19 -2.55
C VAL A 271 18.32 0.71 -3.98
N VAL A 272 17.40 -0.16 -4.39
CA VAL A 272 17.37 -0.71 -5.75
C VAL A 272 16.91 0.36 -6.73
N THR A 273 17.68 0.54 -7.80
CA THR A 273 17.35 1.42 -8.93
C THR A 273 17.60 0.69 -10.24
N ASP A 274 16.88 1.09 -11.28
CA ASP A 274 17.15 0.68 -12.65
C ASP A 274 17.16 1.91 -13.56
N THR A 275 17.66 1.78 -14.79
CA THR A 275 17.74 2.86 -15.79
C THR A 275 16.80 2.67 -16.97
N GLY A 276 16.02 1.58 -17.02
CA GLY A 276 15.15 1.27 -18.15
C GLY A 276 13.95 2.20 -18.32
N SER A 277 13.49 2.87 -17.25
CA SER A 277 12.31 3.76 -17.25
C SER A 277 10.99 3.09 -17.71
N ASP A 278 10.98 1.78 -17.89
CA ASP A 278 9.90 0.99 -18.47
C ASP A 278 9.24 0.04 -17.45
N CYS A 279 8.26 -0.74 -17.89
CA CYS A 279 7.58 -1.71 -17.04
C CYS A 279 8.53 -2.80 -16.53
N TYR A 280 9.53 -3.19 -17.32
CA TYR A 280 10.48 -4.24 -16.95
C TYR A 280 11.42 -3.79 -15.82
N GLY A 281 11.93 -2.57 -15.86
CA GLY A 281 12.75 -2.00 -14.79
C GLY A 281 11.99 -1.90 -13.47
N ARG A 282 10.72 -1.48 -13.53
CA ARG A 282 9.83 -1.46 -12.35
C ARG A 282 9.54 -2.85 -11.80
N TYR A 283 9.53 -3.88 -12.64
CA TYR A 283 9.40 -5.27 -12.24
C TYR A 283 10.65 -5.74 -11.50
N LEU A 284 11.84 -5.50 -12.07
CA LEU A 284 13.12 -5.87 -11.46
C LEU A 284 13.33 -5.21 -10.09
N ILE A 285 12.99 -3.93 -9.96
CA ILE A 285 13.06 -3.20 -8.69
C ILE A 285 12.24 -3.90 -7.61
N ARG A 286 10.99 -4.30 -7.90
CA ARG A 286 10.14 -4.99 -6.93
C ARG A 286 10.70 -6.36 -6.52
N VAL A 287 11.30 -7.10 -7.46
CA VAL A 287 11.91 -8.40 -7.20
C VAL A 287 13.10 -8.26 -6.25
N GLU A 288 14.02 -7.35 -6.55
CA GLU A 288 15.20 -7.12 -5.70
C GLU A 288 14.82 -6.46 -4.36
N GLU A 289 13.81 -5.59 -4.32
CA GLU A 289 13.28 -5.05 -3.07
C GLU A 289 12.76 -6.13 -2.12
N MET A 290 12.17 -7.21 -2.63
CA MET A 290 11.77 -8.33 -1.77
C MET A 290 12.97 -8.99 -1.09
N LYS A 291 14.12 -9.07 -1.77
CA LYS A 291 15.37 -9.62 -1.21
C LYS A 291 15.94 -8.68 -0.14
N GLU A 292 15.96 -7.38 -0.40
CA GLU A 292 16.39 -6.38 0.59
C GLU A 292 15.45 -6.35 1.80
N SER A 293 14.14 -6.52 1.58
CA SER A 293 13.16 -6.62 2.66
C SER A 293 13.42 -7.85 3.54
N LEU A 294 13.77 -9.01 2.94
CA LEU A 294 14.16 -10.21 3.69
C LEU A 294 15.41 -9.97 4.54
N LYS A 295 16.40 -9.26 3.99
CA LYS A 295 17.63 -8.86 4.72
C LYS A 295 17.31 -7.97 5.92
N ILE A 296 16.37 -7.03 5.79
CA ILE A 296 15.92 -6.18 6.90
C ILE A 296 15.20 -7.03 7.95
N VAL A 297 14.30 -7.94 7.54
CA VAL A 297 13.56 -8.79 8.48
C VAL A 297 14.52 -9.68 9.28
N GLU A 298 15.56 -10.25 8.67
CA GLU A 298 16.61 -10.98 9.40
C GLU A 298 17.28 -10.12 10.48
N GLN A 299 17.67 -8.89 10.14
CA GLN A 299 18.27 -7.94 11.10
C GLN A 299 17.28 -7.52 12.21
N THR A 300 15.98 -7.43 11.93
CA THR A 300 14.98 -7.11 12.96
C THR A 300 14.89 -8.20 14.01
N LEU A 301 15.00 -9.48 13.62
CA LEU A 301 14.97 -10.61 14.55
C LEU A 301 16.21 -10.63 15.45
N ASP A 302 17.38 -10.27 14.93
CA ASP A 302 18.62 -10.19 15.71
C ASP A 302 18.61 -9.05 16.74
N ARG A 303 17.89 -7.97 16.43
CA ARG A 303 17.74 -6.81 17.31
C ARG A 303 16.60 -6.90 18.31
N LEU A 304 15.67 -7.85 18.11
CA LEU A 304 14.49 -7.97 18.93
C LEU A 304 14.86 -8.35 20.37
N ARG A 305 14.79 -7.37 21.28
CA ARG A 305 15.03 -7.57 22.72
C ARG A 305 13.70 -7.58 23.50
N PRO A 306 13.61 -8.33 24.62
CA PRO A 306 12.49 -8.20 25.54
C PRO A 306 12.36 -6.79 26.09
N GLY A 307 11.14 -6.25 26.15
CA GLY A 307 10.87 -4.88 26.60
C GLY A 307 9.38 -4.51 26.45
N PRO A 308 8.97 -3.32 26.89
CA PRO A 308 7.60 -2.84 26.69
C PRO A 308 7.33 -2.55 25.21
N VAL A 309 6.06 -2.68 24.79
CA VAL A 309 5.59 -2.40 23.41
C VAL A 309 4.68 -1.19 23.32
N VAL A 310 4.37 -0.57 24.46
CA VAL A 310 3.55 0.64 24.60
C VAL A 310 4.32 1.62 25.49
N ILE A 311 4.13 2.91 25.26
CA ILE A 311 4.63 3.99 26.12
C ILE A 311 4.18 3.85 27.59
N ASP A 312 4.95 4.44 28.49
CA ASP A 312 4.66 4.42 29.93
C ASP A 312 3.50 5.35 30.34
N ASP A 313 3.19 6.40 29.55
CA ASP A 313 2.10 7.33 29.87
C ASP A 313 0.72 6.68 29.70
N LYS A 314 0.12 6.31 30.83
CA LYS A 314 -1.23 5.72 30.93
C LYS A 314 -2.37 6.61 30.42
N LYS A 315 -2.14 7.89 30.13
CA LYS A 315 -3.14 8.77 29.50
C LYS A 315 -3.27 8.56 28.00
N ILE A 316 -2.26 7.96 27.37
CA ILE A 316 -2.19 7.75 25.93
C ILE A 316 -2.09 6.25 25.63
N ALA A 317 -1.31 5.51 26.44
CA ALA A 317 -1.11 4.07 26.33
C ALA A 317 -2.44 3.31 26.26
N TRP A 318 -2.53 2.37 25.33
CA TRP A 318 -3.72 1.54 25.20
C TRP A 318 -3.92 0.68 26.47
N PRO A 319 -5.07 0.77 27.16
CA PRO A 319 -5.21 0.21 28.51
C PRO A 319 -5.54 -1.29 28.54
N ALA A 320 -5.99 -1.87 27.42
CA ALA A 320 -6.46 -3.25 27.38
C ALA A 320 -5.39 -4.19 26.81
N GLU A 321 -5.01 -5.20 27.60
CA GLU A 321 -4.30 -6.37 27.11
C GLU A 321 -5.29 -7.33 26.43
N LEU A 322 -5.04 -7.62 25.17
CA LEU A 322 -5.80 -8.57 24.38
C LEU A 322 -5.15 -9.95 24.48
N VAL A 323 -5.97 -10.99 24.65
CA VAL A 323 -5.54 -12.39 24.66
C VAL A 323 -6.39 -13.16 23.65
N SER A 324 -5.73 -14.05 22.90
CA SER A 324 -6.40 -14.93 21.96
C SER A 324 -7.17 -16.01 22.71
N GLY A 325 -8.51 -15.97 22.61
CA GLY A 325 -9.41 -16.98 23.15
C GLY A 325 -10.04 -17.86 22.06
N PRO A 326 -10.95 -18.78 22.43
CA PRO A 326 -11.66 -19.66 21.49
C PRO A 326 -12.51 -18.88 20.47
N ASP A 327 -13.02 -17.71 20.86
CA ASP A 327 -13.87 -16.83 20.05
C ASP A 327 -13.06 -15.71 19.35
N GLY A 328 -11.73 -15.83 19.32
CA GLY A 328 -10.81 -14.85 18.73
C GLY A 328 -10.15 -13.92 19.76
N LEU A 329 -9.59 -12.80 19.30
CA LEU A 329 -8.96 -11.80 20.16
C LEU A 329 -9.99 -11.07 21.01
N GLY A 330 -9.85 -11.20 22.34
CA GLY A 330 -10.71 -10.54 23.31
C GLY A 330 -9.90 -9.90 24.43
N ASN A 331 -10.57 -9.10 25.27
CA ASN A 331 -9.93 -8.54 26.46
C ASN A 331 -9.55 -9.67 27.44
N SER A 332 -8.34 -9.63 27.98
CA SER A 332 -7.90 -10.53 29.03
C SER A 332 -8.76 -10.33 30.29
N GLN A 333 -9.52 -11.35 30.68
CA GLN A 333 -10.32 -11.30 31.91
C GLN A 333 -9.43 -11.16 33.15
N ASP A 334 -8.24 -11.76 33.12
CA ASP A 334 -7.27 -11.70 34.22
C ASP A 334 -6.68 -10.29 34.34
N HIS A 335 -6.35 -9.63 33.23
CA HIS A 335 -5.89 -8.24 33.24
C HIS A 335 -6.96 -7.28 33.75
N VAL A 336 -8.20 -7.44 33.27
CA VAL A 336 -9.34 -6.62 33.72
C VAL A 336 -9.59 -6.82 35.21
N ARG A 337 -9.59 -8.06 35.70
CA ARG A 337 -9.71 -8.36 37.13
C ARG A 337 -8.57 -7.72 37.92
N THR A 338 -7.33 -7.85 37.46
CA THR A 338 -6.16 -7.26 38.11
C THR A 338 -6.26 -5.73 38.20
N ILE A 339 -6.70 -5.05 37.13
CA ILE A 339 -6.94 -3.60 37.15
C ILE A 339 -8.02 -3.23 38.16
N MET A 340 -9.15 -3.96 38.16
CA MET A 340 -10.28 -3.70 39.05
C MET A 340 -9.91 -3.89 40.53
N ASP A 341 -9.06 -4.87 40.84
CA ASP A 341 -8.66 -5.19 42.21
C ASP A 341 -7.51 -4.30 42.72
N THR A 342 -6.62 -3.82 41.83
CA THR A 342 -5.33 -3.24 42.25
C THR A 342 -5.29 -1.72 42.21
N SER A 343 -5.92 -1.05 41.23
CA SER A 343 -5.78 0.42 41.08
C SER A 343 -7.01 1.09 40.47
N MET A 344 -7.63 1.96 41.26
CA MET A 344 -8.71 2.83 40.80
C MET A 344 -8.27 3.78 39.67
N GLU A 345 -7.02 4.26 39.71
CA GLU A 345 -6.49 5.16 38.67
C GLU A 345 -6.41 4.47 37.30
N SER A 346 -5.89 3.24 37.25
CA SER A 346 -5.85 2.43 36.03
C SER A 346 -7.25 2.21 35.46
N LEU A 347 -8.26 1.98 36.32
CA LEU A 347 -9.66 1.83 35.89
C LEU A 347 -10.24 3.14 35.33
N ILE A 348 -9.94 4.28 35.96
CA ILE A 348 -10.35 5.61 35.47
C ILE A 348 -9.73 5.89 34.09
N HIS A 349 -8.44 5.61 33.93
CA HIS A 349 -7.76 5.78 32.64
C HIS A 349 -8.34 4.87 31.56
N HIS A 350 -8.60 3.59 31.88
CA HIS A 350 -9.26 2.67 30.97
C HIS A 350 -10.62 3.22 30.52
N PHE A 351 -11.49 3.59 31.46
CA PHE A 351 -12.83 4.07 31.14
C PHE A 351 -12.79 5.34 30.28
N LYS A 352 -11.95 6.32 30.63
CA LYS A 352 -11.83 7.58 29.88
C LYS A 352 -11.26 7.38 28.48
N LEU A 353 -10.20 6.57 28.33
CA LEU A 353 -9.59 6.33 27.03
C LEU A 353 -10.54 5.62 26.06
N VAL A 354 -11.33 4.66 26.54
CA VAL A 354 -12.27 3.92 25.70
C VAL A 354 -13.52 4.74 25.35
N THR A 355 -14.01 5.58 26.27
CA THR A 355 -15.25 6.35 26.08
C THR A 355 -15.03 7.74 25.47
N GLU A 356 -14.09 8.52 25.99
CA GLU A 356 -13.79 9.90 25.55
C GLU A 356 -12.69 9.92 24.47
N GLY A 357 -11.67 9.07 24.62
CA GLY A 357 -10.47 9.06 23.78
C GLY A 357 -9.34 9.93 24.33
N MET A 358 -8.15 9.76 23.78
CA MET A 358 -6.98 10.61 24.06
C MET A 358 -7.16 12.01 23.48
N ARG A 359 -6.67 13.04 24.18
CA ARG A 359 -6.63 14.42 23.67
C ARG A 359 -5.28 14.67 23.00
N VAL A 360 -5.31 15.22 21.80
CA VAL A 360 -4.10 15.57 21.04
C VAL A 360 -3.99 17.10 21.00
N PRO A 361 -2.82 17.71 21.30
CA PRO A 361 -2.63 19.15 21.21
C PRO A 361 -3.05 19.75 19.86
N ALA A 362 -3.38 21.03 19.84
CA ALA A 362 -3.68 21.73 18.60
C ALA A 362 -2.41 21.90 17.77
N GLY A 363 -2.47 21.54 16.48
CA GLY A 363 -1.30 21.53 15.62
C GLY A 363 -1.58 20.90 14.26
N GLN A 364 -0.59 20.96 13.37
CA GLN A 364 -0.62 20.29 12.07
C GLN A 364 0.71 19.59 11.82
N VAL A 365 0.66 18.38 11.27
CA VAL A 365 1.84 17.57 10.96
C VAL A 365 1.64 16.89 9.61
N LEU A 366 2.72 16.83 8.83
CA LEU A 366 2.85 15.93 7.71
C LEU A 366 3.80 14.78 8.13
N SER A 367 3.33 13.55 8.02
CA SER A 367 4.14 12.35 8.25
C SER A 367 4.21 11.53 6.97
N THR A 368 5.40 11.11 6.60
CA THR A 368 5.68 10.38 5.35
C THR A 368 6.34 9.05 5.65
N VAL A 369 6.00 8.03 4.85
CA VAL A 369 6.49 6.65 4.94
C VAL A 369 6.68 6.13 3.52
N GLU A 370 7.75 5.38 3.26
CA GLU A 370 7.92 4.70 1.97
C GLU A 370 7.06 3.43 1.93
N SER A 371 5.90 3.48 1.30
CA SER A 371 5.08 2.29 1.05
C SER A 371 5.66 1.45 -0.09
N PRO A 372 5.16 0.23 -0.35
CA PRO A 372 5.59 -0.59 -1.50
C PRO A 372 5.28 0.07 -2.86
N ARG A 373 4.43 1.11 -2.88
CA ARG A 373 3.98 1.83 -4.08
C ARG A 373 4.69 3.17 -4.25
N GLY A 374 5.26 3.71 -3.17
CA GLY A 374 5.97 4.97 -3.14
C GLY A 374 5.72 5.77 -1.87
N GLU A 375 5.89 7.07 -1.95
CA GLU A 375 5.78 7.97 -0.81
C GLU A 375 4.31 8.09 -0.38
N LEU A 376 4.01 7.52 0.79
CA LEU A 376 2.73 7.65 1.46
C LEU A 376 2.83 8.78 2.49
N GLY A 377 2.03 9.83 2.30
CA GLY A 377 1.97 10.98 3.19
C GLY A 377 0.64 11.10 3.91
N VAL A 378 0.66 11.50 5.18
CA VAL A 378 -0.53 11.80 5.98
C VAL A 378 -0.40 13.19 6.57
N HIS A 379 -1.29 14.08 6.15
CA HIS A 379 -1.44 15.42 6.71
C HIS A 379 -2.56 15.41 7.75
N ILE A 380 -2.19 15.62 9.01
CA ILE A 380 -3.10 15.58 10.17
C ILE A 380 -3.20 16.98 10.77
N VAL A 381 -4.44 17.42 11.02
CA VAL A 381 -4.75 18.67 11.72
C VAL A 381 -5.55 18.35 12.98
N SER A 382 -5.11 18.87 14.11
CA SER A 382 -5.76 18.76 15.41
C SER A 382 -6.17 20.13 15.93
N ASP A 383 -7.36 20.23 16.51
CA ASP A 383 -7.90 21.43 17.16
C ASP A 383 -7.71 21.41 18.70
N GLY A 384 -7.03 20.40 19.25
CA GLY A 384 -6.91 20.19 20.70
C GLY A 384 -7.92 19.19 21.28
N GLY A 385 -8.77 18.58 20.43
CA GLY A 385 -9.81 17.64 20.82
C GLY A 385 -9.38 16.17 20.89
N THR A 386 -10.38 15.29 21.08
CA THR A 386 -10.20 13.83 21.03
C THR A 386 -10.45 13.22 19.66
N ARG A 387 -10.74 14.07 18.68
CA ARG A 387 -11.00 13.72 17.28
C ARG A 387 -10.10 14.58 16.39
N PRO A 388 -9.63 14.06 15.26
CA PRO A 388 -8.93 14.88 14.29
C PRO A 388 -9.87 15.94 13.71
N TYR A 389 -9.35 17.16 13.52
CA TYR A 389 -10.06 18.18 12.77
C TYR A 389 -10.08 17.84 11.27
N ARG A 390 -8.94 17.37 10.76
CA ARG A 390 -8.81 16.88 9.38
C ARG A 390 -7.68 15.86 9.28
N VAL A 391 -7.90 14.80 8.50
CA VAL A 391 -6.85 13.86 8.10
C VAL A 391 -6.92 13.71 6.59
N HIS A 392 -5.81 13.97 5.92
CA HIS A 392 -5.72 13.85 4.46
C HIS A 392 -4.53 12.96 4.08
N PHE A 393 -4.78 11.96 3.24
CA PHE A 393 -3.77 11.02 2.77
C PHE A 393 -3.34 11.37 1.35
N ARG A 394 -2.05 11.62 1.18
CA ARG A 394 -1.37 11.60 -0.12
C ARG A 394 -0.90 10.17 -0.38
N ASP A 395 -1.63 9.44 -1.21
CA ASP A 395 -1.26 8.08 -1.57
C ASP A 395 -0.52 8.01 -2.89
N PRO A 396 0.51 7.16 -2.96
CA PRO A 396 1.29 6.98 -4.17
C PRO A 396 0.44 6.40 -5.31
N SER A 397 -0.57 5.57 -5.06
CA SER A 397 -1.46 5.01 -6.10
C SER A 397 -2.21 6.11 -6.83
N PHE A 398 -2.79 7.08 -6.11
CA PHE A 398 -3.47 8.23 -6.71
C PHE A 398 -2.50 9.09 -7.53
N THR A 399 -1.33 9.37 -6.96
CA THR A 399 -0.32 10.22 -7.60
C THR A 399 0.30 9.53 -8.81
N ASN A 400 0.52 8.22 -8.78
CA ASN A 400 1.12 7.48 -9.88
C ASN A 400 0.10 7.19 -10.99
N LEU A 401 -1.20 7.05 -10.65
CA LEU A 401 -2.25 6.79 -11.65
C LEU A 401 -2.41 7.93 -12.66
N GLN A 402 -2.10 9.17 -12.28
CA GLN A 402 -2.14 10.30 -13.22
C GLN A 402 -1.15 10.12 -14.39
N ALA A 403 -0.10 9.31 -14.20
CA ALA A 403 0.90 9.05 -15.22
C ALA A 403 0.42 8.07 -16.30
N VAL A 404 -0.74 7.42 -16.14
CA VAL A 404 -1.30 6.50 -17.13
C VAL A 404 -1.46 7.17 -18.49
N ALA A 405 -1.90 8.44 -18.55
CA ALA A 405 -2.00 9.17 -19.81
C ALA A 405 -0.65 9.22 -20.54
N ALA A 406 0.37 9.75 -19.85
CA ALA A 406 1.72 9.90 -20.41
C ALA A 406 2.40 8.56 -20.74
N MET A 407 2.09 7.48 -20.02
CA MET A 407 2.68 6.15 -20.23
C MET A 407 2.01 5.36 -21.37
N CYS A 408 0.73 5.64 -21.66
CA CYS A 408 -0.08 4.85 -22.59
C CYS A 408 -0.24 5.51 -23.97
N GLU A 409 -0.16 6.83 -24.05
CA GLU A 409 -0.29 7.57 -25.31
C GLU A 409 0.81 7.20 -26.31
N GLY A 410 0.42 6.85 -27.53
CA GLY A 410 1.30 6.35 -28.59
C GLY A 410 1.59 4.85 -28.52
N GLY A 411 1.17 4.16 -27.46
CA GLY A 411 1.30 2.71 -27.32
C GLY A 411 0.13 1.94 -27.94
N MET A 412 0.25 0.60 -27.97
CA MET A 412 -0.86 -0.27 -28.37
C MET A 412 -1.83 -0.50 -27.20
N ILE A 413 -3.09 -0.85 -27.49
CA ILE A 413 -4.08 -1.20 -26.46
C ILE A 413 -3.57 -2.33 -25.53
N SER A 414 -2.82 -3.29 -26.06
CA SER A 414 -2.21 -4.37 -25.27
C SER A 414 -1.16 -3.89 -24.28
N ASP A 415 -0.52 -2.75 -24.54
CA ASP A 415 0.56 -2.18 -23.75
C ASP A 415 0.01 -1.34 -22.59
N VAL A 416 -1.20 -0.79 -22.75
CA VAL A 416 -1.93 -0.12 -21.66
C VAL A 416 -2.07 -1.01 -20.44
N ILE A 417 -2.34 -2.31 -20.67
CA ILE A 417 -2.47 -3.30 -19.60
C ILE A 417 -1.16 -3.43 -18.83
N ALA A 418 -0.04 -3.57 -19.53
CA ALA A 418 1.28 -3.68 -18.91
C ALA A 418 1.64 -2.39 -18.15
N ALA A 419 1.38 -1.22 -18.75
CA ALA A 419 1.64 0.08 -18.16
C ALA A 419 0.88 0.27 -16.85
N VAL A 420 -0.43 0.02 -16.84
CA VAL A 420 -1.28 0.14 -15.65
C VAL A 420 -0.89 -0.89 -14.58
N ALA A 421 -0.63 -2.14 -14.96
CA ALA A 421 -0.16 -3.17 -14.05
C ALA A 421 1.17 -2.79 -13.38
N SER A 422 2.09 -2.16 -14.13
CA SER A 422 3.41 -1.76 -13.62
C SER A 422 3.35 -0.63 -12.59
N ILE A 423 2.28 0.20 -12.60
CA ILE A 423 2.03 1.23 -11.60
C ILE A 423 1.54 0.59 -10.29
N ASP A 424 0.87 -0.56 -10.38
CA ASP A 424 0.30 -1.31 -9.25
C ASP A 424 -0.70 -0.47 -8.41
N PRO A 425 -1.74 0.11 -9.05
CA PRO A 425 -2.65 1.01 -8.36
C PRO A 425 -3.68 0.23 -7.54
N VAL A 426 -3.90 0.65 -6.29
CA VAL A 426 -4.97 0.11 -5.43
C VAL A 426 -6.09 1.12 -5.33
N MET A 427 -7.27 0.77 -5.86
CA MET A 427 -8.39 1.73 -5.95
C MET A 427 -8.89 2.22 -4.60
N GLY A 428 -8.73 1.45 -3.52
CA GLY A 428 -9.05 1.92 -2.17
C GLY A 428 -8.20 3.12 -1.75
N GLY A 429 -6.95 3.15 -2.21
CA GLY A 429 -6.00 4.24 -2.01
C GLY A 429 -6.09 5.33 -3.11
N VAL A 430 -6.95 5.17 -4.10
CA VAL A 430 -7.22 6.22 -5.09
C VAL A 430 -8.47 6.99 -4.66
N ASP A 431 -9.50 6.27 -4.20
CA ASP A 431 -10.84 6.79 -3.96
C ASP A 431 -11.14 6.99 -2.45
N ARG A 432 -10.29 7.68 -1.70
CA ARG A 432 -10.47 7.84 -0.24
C ARG A 432 -11.50 8.88 0.18
#